data_AF-A0A4Z0ZP16-F1
#
_entry.id   AF-A0A4Z0ZP16-F1
#
_cell.length_a   1.000
_cell.length_b   1.000
_cell.length_c   1.000
_cell.angle_alpha   90.00
_cell.angle_beta   90.00
_cell.angle_gamma   90.00
#
_symmetry.space_group_name_H-M   'P 1'
#
loop_
_entity.id
_entity.type
_entity.pdbx_description
1 polymer ?
#
loop_
_entity_poly.entity_id
_entity_poly.type
_entity_poly.pdbx_seq_one_letter_code
_entity_poly.pdbx_strand_id
1 'polypeptide(L)'
;MRWNRLFTLVFTLSFLSCNPVKSNDAFLFTLINGLTTTTSANSFTIGPSSKINVTSASVVLTYGTSQTFGIALGVVPTSNVTINLAFDTSKLSIDGNVTTPLTAHLTFTPANYNTPQTITLASLATTPTTSNLNISSSSLDTNFNSVSGSISIRHRVMFYTGSSFLFREDEAIASLTPYGTFPYNSCSVNPSLPSGLSLHPTTCVISGTPTDSQSSSSYTVTATDGTNTDTETISIRIDTTVYKVFVTASTYNGNLQGAAANGPAGADAKCNADANKPSTGNFKAMLTTSGGARRACDGTANCTNAAENIDWVFQFGRNYIRSSDSAFLFTPNSAGILPASGTEFTTSPYTMSHAFDSGTLKTYWTALSTSPTAQWRVASAAATYNCSNWTSSAATAPASDGGRVGNSNATNYTAFRNGASGVSCASLNHLVCVEY
;
A
#
# COMPACT_ATOMS: atom_id res chain seq x y z
N MET A 1 -22.56 63.38 74.48
CA MET A 1 -23.96 63.53 74.04
C MET A 1 -24.53 62.12 73.90
N ARG A 2 -25.27 61.60 74.90
CA ARG A 2 -26.74 61.40 74.90
C ARG A 2 -27.23 60.86 73.52
N TRP A 3 -27.73 59.62 73.39
CA TRP A 3 -29.10 59.20 73.79
C TRP A 3 -29.25 57.65 73.70
N ASN A 4 -29.47 56.90 74.80
CA ASN A 4 -30.68 56.13 75.19
C ASN A 4 -31.77 55.94 74.10
N ARG A 5 -32.43 54.77 73.91
CA ARG A 5 -33.31 53.99 74.81
C ARG A 5 -33.47 52.54 74.25
N LEU A 6 -33.42 51.42 74.99
CA LEU A 6 -34.20 50.86 76.13
C LEU A 6 -35.52 50.16 75.74
N PHE A 7 -35.77 49.02 76.42
CA PHE A 7 -36.95 48.13 76.52
C PHE A 7 -36.88 46.80 75.71
N THR A 8 -37.07 45.58 76.24
CA THR A 8 -37.25 45.00 77.60
C THR A 8 -37.40 43.46 77.48
N LEU A 9 -37.00 42.72 78.53
CA LEU A 9 -37.52 41.44 79.10
C LEU A 9 -37.89 40.27 78.15
N VAL A 10 -37.50 39.00 78.37
CA VAL A 10 -37.80 38.13 79.53
C VAL A 10 -36.79 36.95 79.62
N PHE A 11 -36.50 36.58 80.87
CA PHE A 11 -35.83 35.39 81.40
C PHE A 11 -36.26 34.02 80.81
N THR A 12 -35.32 33.09 80.56
CA THR A 12 -35.05 31.90 81.40
C THR A 12 -34.12 30.88 80.69
N LEU A 13 -33.00 30.61 81.36
CA LEU A 13 -32.27 29.35 81.57
C LEU A 13 -32.22 28.21 80.51
N SER A 14 -30.97 27.76 80.34
CA SER A 14 -30.45 26.37 80.31
C SER A 14 -30.37 25.57 79.00
N PHE A 15 -29.10 25.35 78.61
CA PHE A 15 -28.49 24.24 77.87
C PHE A 15 -29.11 23.83 76.53
N LEU A 16 -28.55 24.36 75.43
CA LEU A 16 -28.49 23.63 74.17
C LEU A 16 -27.10 23.01 73.99
N SER A 17 -27.13 21.70 73.89
CA SER A 17 -26.07 20.78 73.53
C SER A 17 -25.26 21.25 72.31
N CYS A 18 -23.95 21.04 72.39
CA CYS A 18 -23.07 20.95 71.24
C CYS A 18 -23.64 19.85 70.30
N ASN A 19 -24.22 20.24 69.17
CA ASN A 19 -24.54 19.29 68.11
C ASN A 19 -23.24 19.03 67.34
N PRO A 20 -22.67 17.82 67.37
CA PRO A 20 -21.56 17.50 66.48
C PRO A 20 -22.05 17.60 65.04
N VAL A 21 -21.33 18.38 64.22
CA VAL A 21 -21.48 18.38 62.77
C VAL A 21 -21.18 16.97 62.30
N LYS A 22 -22.20 16.26 61.80
CA LYS A 22 -22.04 14.96 61.15
C LYS A 22 -21.05 15.12 59.99
N SER A 23 -19.97 14.34 60.01
CA SER A 23 -19.11 14.12 58.85
C SER A 23 -19.92 13.35 57.80
N ASN A 24 -20.58 14.07 56.90
CA ASN A 24 -21.15 13.44 55.71
C ASN A 24 -20.03 13.20 54.69
N ASP A 25 -19.67 11.92 54.61
CA ASP A 25 -19.05 11.18 53.52
C ASP A 25 -18.96 11.90 52.17
N ALA A 26 -17.72 12.20 51.77
CA ALA A 26 -17.34 12.34 50.38
C ALA A 26 -16.75 11.00 49.89
N PHE A 27 -17.55 10.30 49.08
CA PHE A 27 -17.17 9.11 48.31
C PHE A 27 -15.99 9.43 47.38
N LEU A 28 -14.87 8.72 47.51
CA LEU A 28 -13.76 8.85 46.56
C LEU A 28 -12.96 7.55 46.48
N PHE A 29 -12.97 6.90 45.31
CA PHE A 29 -11.86 6.05 44.89
C PHE A 29 -10.62 6.96 44.80
N THR A 30 -9.71 6.85 45.75
CA THR A 30 -8.39 7.50 45.65
C THR A 30 -7.59 6.76 44.58
N LEU A 31 -7.41 7.39 43.41
CA LEU A 31 -6.41 6.98 42.43
C LEU A 31 -5.06 6.84 43.15
N ILE A 32 -4.36 5.74 42.92
CA ILE A 32 -2.94 5.64 43.28
C ILE A 32 -2.24 6.63 42.32
N ASN A 33 -1.84 7.80 42.84
CA ASN A 33 -1.36 8.99 42.13
C ASN A 33 -1.00 8.87 40.63
N GLY A 34 -1.67 9.70 39.81
CA GLY A 34 -1.08 10.38 38.66
C GLY A 34 -1.55 9.98 37.26
N LEU A 35 -2.69 10.50 36.78
CA LEU A 35 -2.88 11.14 35.45
C LEU A 35 -4.34 11.60 35.23
N THR A 36 -4.49 12.55 34.30
CA THR A 36 -5.63 13.45 34.05
C THR A 36 -6.91 12.81 33.47
N THR A 37 -8.04 13.46 33.77
CA THR A 37 -9.44 13.10 33.49
C THR A 37 -9.85 13.11 32.00
N THR A 38 -10.60 12.08 31.58
CA THR A 38 -11.71 12.23 30.61
C THR A 38 -12.98 11.61 31.21
N THR A 39 -14.08 12.35 31.14
CA THR A 39 -15.33 12.06 31.86
C THR A 39 -16.16 10.97 31.17
N SER A 40 -16.16 9.76 31.74
CA SER A 40 -17.24 8.77 31.57
C SER A 40 -17.80 8.48 32.96
N ALA A 41 -19.12 8.56 33.11
CA ALA A 41 -19.78 8.43 34.40
C ALA A 41 -19.70 6.98 34.90
N ASN A 42 -18.81 6.73 35.85
CA ASN A 42 -18.75 5.47 36.60
C ASN A 42 -19.77 5.54 37.75
N SER A 43 -20.80 4.70 37.75
CA SER A 43 -21.70 4.54 38.90
C SER A 43 -21.18 3.42 39.79
N PHE A 44 -20.63 3.76 40.96
CA PHE A 44 -20.24 2.80 41.99
C PHE A 44 -21.27 2.82 43.13
N THR A 45 -21.69 1.65 43.61
CA THR A 45 -22.41 1.51 44.88
C THR A 45 -21.42 0.98 45.92
N ILE A 46 -20.78 1.87 46.67
CA ILE A 46 -19.83 1.49 47.74
C ILE A 46 -20.55 1.62 49.08
N GLY A 47 -20.45 0.60 49.94
CA GLY A 47 -20.85 0.71 51.33
C GLY A 47 -19.92 1.67 52.11
N PRO A 48 -20.36 2.24 53.24
CA PRO A 48 -19.68 3.34 53.94
C PRO A 48 -18.27 3.05 54.51
N SER A 49 -17.73 1.83 54.35
CA SER A 49 -16.48 1.37 54.99
C SER A 49 -15.55 0.56 54.06
N SER A 50 -15.97 0.23 52.84
CA SER A 50 -15.23 -0.61 51.90
C SER A 50 -14.35 0.22 50.98
N LYS A 51 -13.05 -0.09 50.89
CA LYS A 51 -12.16 0.51 49.87
C LYS A 51 -11.46 -0.60 49.10
N ILE A 52 -11.95 -0.91 47.90
CA ILE A 52 -11.16 -1.65 46.91
C ILE A 52 -10.41 -0.58 46.10
N ASN A 53 -9.09 -0.67 46.03
CA ASN A 53 -8.26 0.21 45.24
C ASN A 53 -7.88 -0.48 43.93
N VAL A 54 -7.88 0.27 42.84
CA VAL A 54 -7.45 -0.19 41.51
C VAL A 54 -6.40 0.75 40.95
N THR A 55 -5.57 0.26 40.03
CA THR A 55 -4.52 1.08 39.40
C THR A 55 -5.08 2.15 38.47
N SER A 56 -6.23 1.92 37.83
CA SER A 56 -6.88 2.88 36.92
C SER A 56 -8.40 2.75 36.94
N ALA A 57 -9.11 3.87 36.73
CA ALA A 57 -10.57 3.89 36.59
C ALA A 57 -11.06 3.52 35.17
N SER A 58 -10.15 3.46 34.20
CA SER A 58 -10.38 3.00 32.83
C SER A 58 -9.10 2.39 32.27
N VAL A 59 -9.23 1.44 31.35
CA VAL A 59 -8.09 0.81 30.67
C VAL A 59 -8.26 0.95 29.16
N VAL A 60 -7.17 1.22 28.45
CA VAL A 60 -7.13 1.23 27.00
C VAL A 60 -6.27 0.05 26.56
N LEU A 61 -6.84 -0.92 25.86
CA LEU A 61 -6.12 -2.09 25.39
C LEU A 61 -5.99 -2.06 23.87
N THR A 62 -4.82 -2.46 23.38
CA THR A 62 -4.58 -2.66 21.94
C THR A 62 -4.61 -4.15 21.62
N TYR A 63 -5.19 -4.52 20.47
CA TYR A 63 -5.22 -5.91 20.01
C TYR A 63 -3.82 -6.54 20.00
N GLY A 64 -3.70 -7.77 20.49
CA GLY A 64 -2.43 -8.49 20.56
C GLY A 64 -1.45 -8.01 21.64
N THR A 65 -1.79 -6.99 22.43
CA THR A 65 -1.00 -6.53 23.58
C THR A 65 -1.71 -6.82 24.90
N SER A 66 -0.89 -7.09 25.92
CA SER A 66 -1.35 -7.31 27.29
C SER A 66 -0.93 -6.15 28.19
N GLN A 67 -1.78 -5.77 29.15
CA GLN A 67 -1.46 -4.77 30.18
C GLN A 67 -1.69 -5.32 31.58
N THR A 68 -0.87 -4.91 32.53
CA THR A 68 -1.04 -5.26 33.94
C THR A 68 -2.04 -4.31 34.61
N PHE A 69 -2.92 -4.87 35.43
CA PHE A 69 -3.90 -4.13 36.20
C PHE A 69 -3.83 -4.57 37.67
N GLY A 70 -3.64 -3.62 38.57
CA GLY A 70 -3.46 -3.89 39.99
C GLY A 70 -4.74 -3.67 40.79
N ILE A 71 -4.99 -4.55 41.75
CA ILE A 71 -6.10 -4.51 42.71
C ILE A 71 -5.50 -4.62 44.12
N ALA A 72 -5.99 -3.81 45.06
CA ALA A 72 -5.64 -3.89 46.48
C ALA A 72 -6.85 -3.51 47.34
N LEU A 73 -6.77 -3.71 48.66
CA LEU A 73 -7.72 -3.17 49.62
C LEU A 73 -7.12 -1.95 50.34
N GLY A 74 -7.95 -0.94 50.59
CA GLY A 74 -7.56 0.29 51.27
C GLY A 74 -7.73 0.25 52.78
N VAL A 75 -8.33 -0.81 53.33
CA VAL A 75 -8.58 -1.00 54.77
C VAL A 75 -8.34 -2.47 55.12
N VAL A 76 -7.77 -2.73 56.31
CA VAL A 76 -7.54 -4.09 56.83
C VAL A 76 -8.89 -4.81 56.96
N PRO A 77 -9.11 -5.94 56.28
CA PRO A 77 -10.34 -6.72 56.47
C PRO A 77 -10.27 -7.58 57.73
N THR A 78 -11.42 -7.87 58.32
CA THR A 78 -11.58 -8.76 59.50
C THR A 78 -11.67 -10.24 59.13
N SER A 79 -11.81 -10.55 57.83
CA SER A 79 -11.83 -11.90 57.26
C SER A 79 -11.27 -11.86 55.84
N ASN A 80 -10.85 -13.00 55.30
CA ASN A 80 -10.33 -13.03 53.93
C ASN A 80 -11.38 -12.52 52.93
N VAL A 81 -10.93 -11.72 51.97
CA VAL A 81 -11.73 -11.15 50.88
C VAL A 81 -11.28 -11.81 49.58
N THR A 82 -12.20 -12.47 48.89
CA THR A 82 -11.95 -12.99 47.56
C THR A 82 -12.51 -12.04 46.51
N ILE A 83 -11.77 -11.84 45.42
CA ILE A 83 -12.20 -11.05 44.27
C ILE A 83 -12.66 -11.97 43.15
N ASN A 84 -13.83 -11.69 42.61
CA ASN A 84 -14.41 -12.32 41.44
C ASN A 84 -14.39 -11.32 40.28
N LEU A 85 -14.13 -11.82 39.07
CA LEU A 85 -14.03 -10.99 37.86
C LEU A 85 -15.04 -11.48 36.82
N ALA A 86 -15.79 -10.57 36.22
CA ALA A 86 -16.68 -10.87 35.11
C ALA A 86 -16.44 -9.90 33.95
N PHE A 87 -16.34 -10.44 32.73
CA PHE A 87 -16.00 -9.70 31.53
C PHE A 87 -16.60 -10.34 30.28
N ASP A 88 -16.52 -9.64 29.15
CA ASP A 88 -16.94 -10.14 27.83
C ASP A 88 -15.80 -10.95 27.19
N THR A 89 -15.93 -12.27 27.19
CA THR A 89 -14.91 -13.20 26.70
C THR A 89 -14.71 -13.15 25.18
N SER A 90 -15.62 -12.49 24.44
CA SER A 90 -15.41 -12.23 23.01
C SER A 90 -14.46 -11.06 22.75
N LYS A 91 -14.18 -10.24 23.78
CA LYS A 91 -13.40 -8.99 23.65
C LYS A 91 -12.18 -8.95 24.55
N LEU A 92 -12.18 -9.65 25.67
CA LEU A 92 -11.17 -9.57 26.71
C LEU A 92 -10.76 -10.96 27.18
N SER A 93 -9.47 -11.15 27.46
CA SER A 93 -8.99 -12.24 28.31
C SER A 93 -8.30 -11.70 29.56
N ILE A 94 -8.34 -12.48 30.64
CA ILE A 94 -7.71 -12.15 31.92
C ILE A 94 -6.77 -13.29 32.32
N ASP A 95 -5.47 -12.99 32.46
CA ASP A 95 -4.42 -13.97 32.73
C ASP A 95 -4.45 -15.16 31.76
N GLY A 96 -4.79 -14.88 30.49
CA GLY A 96 -4.96 -15.89 29.44
C GLY A 96 -6.30 -16.64 29.47
N ASN A 97 -7.16 -16.40 30.46
CA ASN A 97 -8.47 -17.05 30.56
C ASN A 97 -9.52 -16.33 29.70
N VAL A 98 -10.33 -17.13 28.99
CA VAL A 98 -11.47 -16.69 28.16
C VAL A 98 -12.79 -17.25 28.67
N THR A 99 -12.88 -17.46 29.98
CA THR A 99 -14.08 -17.93 30.70
C THR A 99 -14.50 -16.88 31.73
N THR A 100 -15.81 -16.80 32.03
CA THR A 100 -16.39 -15.78 32.91
C THR A 100 -17.62 -16.37 33.65
N PRO A 101 -17.86 -16.05 34.93
CA PRO A 101 -17.00 -15.26 35.82
C PRO A 101 -15.80 -16.09 36.35
N LEU A 102 -14.67 -15.44 36.60
CA LEU A 102 -13.56 -16.00 37.37
C LEU A 102 -13.86 -15.80 38.85
N THR A 103 -14.10 -16.88 39.58
CA THR A 103 -14.45 -16.86 41.01
C THR A 103 -13.22 -17.03 41.89
N ALA A 104 -13.13 -16.27 42.98
CA ALA A 104 -11.99 -16.27 43.91
C ALA A 104 -10.62 -16.16 43.23
N HIS A 105 -10.56 -15.35 42.17
CA HIS A 105 -9.39 -15.20 41.32
C HIS A 105 -8.21 -14.54 42.06
N LEU A 106 -8.50 -13.58 42.95
CA LEU A 106 -7.54 -13.01 43.90
C LEU A 106 -8.05 -13.19 45.32
N THR A 107 -7.13 -13.35 46.27
CA THR A 107 -7.45 -13.46 47.71
C THR A 107 -6.61 -12.49 48.53
N PHE A 108 -7.29 -11.63 49.28
CA PHE A 108 -6.70 -10.70 50.23
C PHE A 108 -7.03 -11.16 51.66
N THR A 109 -5.98 -11.30 52.46
CA THR A 109 -6.00 -11.62 53.88
C THR A 109 -5.75 -10.36 54.70
N PRO A 110 -6.04 -10.36 56.01
CA PRO A 110 -5.66 -9.24 56.89
C PRO A 110 -4.16 -8.89 56.83
N ALA A 111 -3.30 -9.84 56.47
CA ALA A 111 -1.85 -9.65 56.42
C ALA A 111 -1.33 -9.04 55.10
N ASN A 112 -2.05 -9.19 53.99
CA ASN A 112 -1.58 -8.74 52.66
C ASN A 112 -2.58 -7.81 51.94
N TYR A 113 -3.60 -7.32 52.64
CA TYR A 113 -4.70 -6.53 52.08
C TYR A 113 -4.25 -5.31 51.27
N ASN A 114 -3.19 -4.64 51.71
CA ASN A 114 -2.68 -3.42 51.10
C ASN A 114 -1.60 -3.66 50.03
N THR A 115 -1.19 -4.90 49.82
CA THR A 115 -0.22 -5.26 48.78
C THR A 115 -0.96 -5.42 47.45
N PRO A 116 -0.68 -4.59 46.42
CA PRO A 116 -1.33 -4.73 45.12
C PRO A 116 -1.05 -6.11 44.51
N GLN A 117 -2.12 -6.83 44.17
CA GLN A 117 -2.07 -8.04 43.37
C GLN A 117 -2.45 -7.68 41.93
N THR A 118 -1.73 -8.23 40.95
CA THR A 118 -1.89 -7.86 39.53
C THR A 118 -2.53 -8.97 38.72
N ILE A 119 -3.40 -8.58 37.79
CA ILE A 119 -3.90 -9.41 36.69
C ILE A 119 -3.39 -8.87 35.35
N THR A 120 -3.39 -9.70 34.33
CA THR A 120 -3.02 -9.36 32.96
C THR A 120 -4.26 -9.28 32.09
N LEU A 121 -4.53 -8.12 31.49
CA LEU A 121 -5.65 -7.88 30.60
C LEU A 121 -5.17 -7.89 29.15
N ALA A 122 -5.80 -8.66 28.26
CA ALA A 122 -5.48 -8.65 26.84
C ALA A 122 -6.74 -8.47 25.97
N SER A 123 -6.64 -7.60 24.96
CA SER A 123 -7.73 -7.38 24.00
C SER A 123 -7.79 -8.50 22.97
N LEU A 124 -8.98 -9.06 22.79
CA LEU A 124 -9.33 -9.99 21.71
C LEU A 124 -10.13 -9.32 20.59
N ALA A 125 -10.51 -8.05 20.77
CA ALA A 125 -11.33 -7.33 19.81
C ALA A 125 -10.51 -6.90 18.59
N THR A 126 -10.95 -7.30 17.40
CA THR A 126 -10.39 -6.92 16.09
C THR A 126 -11.14 -5.75 15.44
N THR A 127 -12.17 -5.24 16.10
CA THR A 127 -12.92 -4.06 15.69
C THR A 127 -13.01 -3.08 16.85
N PRO A 128 -13.17 -1.77 16.57
CA PRO A 128 -13.25 -0.79 17.64
C PRO A 128 -14.50 -0.99 18.49
N THR A 129 -14.28 -1.21 19.78
CA THR A 129 -15.37 -1.50 20.71
C THR A 129 -15.01 -1.10 22.13
N THR A 130 -15.99 -1.11 23.01
CA THR A 130 -15.82 -0.99 24.46
C THR A 130 -16.30 -2.27 25.14
N SER A 131 -15.69 -2.59 26.26
CA SER A 131 -16.13 -3.63 27.19
C SER A 131 -15.98 -3.13 28.62
N ASN A 132 -16.35 -3.96 29.58
CA ASN A 132 -16.22 -3.65 31.00
C ASN A 132 -15.57 -4.83 31.72
N LEU A 133 -14.70 -4.52 32.68
CA LEU A 133 -14.24 -5.45 33.71
C LEU A 133 -15.07 -5.20 34.97
N ASN A 134 -15.97 -6.14 35.28
CA ASN A 134 -16.74 -6.11 36.51
C ASN A 134 -15.95 -6.83 37.61
N ILE A 135 -15.75 -6.13 38.72
CA ILE A 135 -15.05 -6.62 39.91
C ILE A 135 -16.09 -6.76 41.01
N SER A 136 -16.19 -7.92 41.62
CA SER A 136 -17.00 -8.13 42.82
C SER A 136 -16.22 -8.86 43.90
N SER A 137 -16.64 -8.73 45.15
CA SER A 137 -15.97 -9.38 46.28
C SER A 137 -16.91 -10.26 47.09
N SER A 138 -16.33 -11.30 47.71
CA SER A 138 -17.02 -12.17 48.65
C SER A 138 -16.18 -12.31 49.92
N SER A 139 -16.80 -12.12 51.07
CA SER A 139 -16.11 -12.19 52.37
C SER A 139 -17.09 -12.46 53.51
N LEU A 140 -16.59 -12.97 54.63
CA LEU A 140 -17.31 -12.96 55.90
C LEU A 140 -17.25 -11.56 56.58
N ASP A 141 -16.33 -10.71 56.16
CA ASP A 141 -16.34 -9.30 56.54
C ASP A 141 -17.48 -8.60 55.79
N THR A 142 -18.50 -8.15 56.53
CA THR A 142 -19.67 -7.50 55.95
C THR A 142 -19.35 -6.19 55.23
N ASN A 143 -18.20 -5.57 55.53
CA ASN A 143 -17.74 -4.39 54.80
C ASN A 143 -17.17 -4.77 53.43
N PHE A 144 -16.73 -6.00 53.21
CA PHE A 144 -16.16 -6.44 51.93
C PHE A 144 -17.02 -7.50 51.23
N ASN A 145 -18.14 -7.91 51.81
CA ASN A 145 -19.06 -8.84 51.16
C ASN A 145 -19.95 -8.11 50.14
N SER A 146 -20.08 -8.67 48.94
CA SER A 146 -20.95 -8.14 47.88
C SER A 146 -20.62 -6.71 47.42
N VAL A 147 -19.40 -6.23 47.66
CA VAL A 147 -18.93 -4.98 47.05
C VAL A 147 -18.69 -5.23 45.58
N SER A 148 -19.13 -4.32 44.71
CA SER A 148 -18.93 -4.44 43.27
C SER A 148 -18.65 -3.11 42.60
N GLY A 149 -17.96 -3.17 41.47
CA GLY A 149 -17.63 -2.03 40.63
C GLY A 149 -17.34 -2.47 39.20
N SER A 150 -17.31 -1.52 38.28
CA SER A 150 -17.02 -1.77 36.88
C SER A 150 -15.95 -0.82 36.38
N ILE A 151 -15.00 -1.35 35.61
CA ILE A 151 -13.93 -0.60 34.96
C ILE A 151 -14.17 -0.64 33.46
N SER A 152 -14.31 0.53 32.84
CA SER A 152 -14.48 0.62 31.39
C SER A 152 -13.17 0.30 30.67
N ILE A 153 -13.25 -0.56 29.67
CA ILE A 153 -12.15 -0.96 28.80
C ILE A 153 -12.46 -0.48 27.39
N ARG A 154 -11.57 0.34 26.83
CA ARG A 154 -11.63 0.76 25.43
C ARG A 154 -10.66 -0.07 24.61
N HIS A 155 -11.16 -0.75 23.59
CA HIS A 155 -10.34 -1.54 22.68
C HIS A 155 -9.95 -0.68 21.48
N ARG A 156 -8.64 -0.57 21.24
CA ARG A 156 -8.06 0.14 20.10
C ARG A 156 -7.66 -0.84 19.02
N VAL A 157 -7.94 -0.40 17.79
CA VAL A 157 -7.57 -1.09 16.56
C VAL A 157 -7.21 -0.02 15.53
N MET A 158 -6.14 -0.30 14.79
CA MET A 158 -5.76 0.31 13.53
C MET A 158 -5.80 -0.80 12.48
N PHE A 159 -6.43 -0.55 11.33
CA PHE A 159 -6.39 -1.51 10.23
C PHE A 159 -6.49 -0.80 8.87
N TYR A 160 -6.01 -1.45 7.82
CA TYR A 160 -6.34 -1.05 6.45
C TYR A 160 -7.53 -1.85 5.94
N THR A 161 -8.33 -1.27 5.05
CA THR A 161 -9.36 -2.04 4.37
C THR A 161 -8.72 -3.04 3.41
N GLY A 162 -8.57 -4.29 3.86
CA GLY A 162 -7.86 -5.35 3.17
C GLY A 162 -6.50 -5.66 3.79
N SER A 163 -6.03 -6.90 3.62
CA SER A 163 -4.76 -7.39 4.19
C SER A 163 -3.73 -7.81 3.12
N SER A 164 -4.13 -7.79 1.85
CA SER A 164 -3.28 -8.12 0.72
C SER A 164 -3.56 -7.18 -0.44
N PHE A 165 -2.50 -6.52 -0.92
CA PHE A 165 -2.56 -5.50 -1.94
C PHE A 165 -1.72 -5.92 -3.14
N LEU A 166 -2.33 -5.88 -4.31
CA LEU A 166 -1.66 -6.06 -5.59
C LEU A 166 -1.58 -4.71 -6.28
N PHE A 167 -0.36 -4.25 -6.54
CA PHE A 167 -0.09 -3.05 -7.30
C PHE A 167 0.64 -3.40 -8.59
N ARG A 168 0.75 -2.40 -9.46
CA ARG A 168 1.48 -2.49 -10.70
C ARG A 168 2.57 -1.43 -10.72
N GLU A 169 3.75 -1.82 -11.16
CA GLU A 169 4.90 -0.93 -11.37
C GLU A 169 4.52 0.26 -12.27
N ASP A 170 5.06 1.44 -11.99
CA ASP A 170 4.81 2.70 -12.73
C ASP A 170 3.35 3.19 -12.71
N GLU A 171 2.46 2.55 -11.93
CA GLU A 171 1.06 2.96 -11.77
C GLU A 171 0.83 3.51 -10.35
N ALA A 172 0.36 4.76 -10.26
CA ALA A 172 0.06 5.38 -8.97
C ALA A 172 -1.03 4.59 -8.23
N ILE A 173 -0.77 4.23 -6.97
CA ILE A 173 -1.74 3.44 -6.20
C ILE A 173 -2.90 4.31 -5.74
N ALA A 174 -4.08 3.70 -5.61
CA ALA A 174 -5.10 4.25 -4.74
C ALA A 174 -4.54 4.27 -3.30
N SER A 175 -4.53 5.45 -2.68
CA SER A 175 -3.92 5.61 -1.36
C SER A 175 -4.61 4.72 -0.33
N LEU A 176 -3.83 3.92 0.39
CA LEU A 176 -4.33 3.09 1.46
C LEU A 176 -4.51 3.96 2.69
N THR A 177 -5.76 4.24 3.05
CA THR A 177 -6.10 5.02 4.24
C THR A 177 -6.46 4.07 5.37
N PRO A 178 -5.74 4.08 6.50
CA PRO A 178 -6.08 3.23 7.61
C PRO A 178 -7.28 3.79 8.36
N TYR A 179 -8.09 2.89 8.89
CA TYR A 179 -9.07 3.21 9.91
C TYR A 179 -8.41 3.13 11.28
N GLY A 180 -8.69 4.11 12.15
CA GLY A 180 -8.29 4.07 13.56
C GLY A 180 -9.22 4.92 14.42
N THR A 181 -9.34 4.56 15.69
CA THR A 181 -10.20 5.28 16.66
C THR A 181 -9.44 6.26 17.56
N PHE A 182 -8.22 6.61 17.17
CA PHE A 182 -7.32 7.48 17.91
C PHE A 182 -6.47 8.33 16.96
N PRO A 183 -6.02 9.51 17.38
CA PRO A 183 -5.12 10.33 16.58
C PRO A 183 -3.73 9.70 16.49
N TYR A 184 -3.13 9.69 15.30
CA TYR A 184 -1.76 9.24 15.11
C TYR A 184 -0.79 10.42 15.30
N ASN A 185 0.12 10.30 16.25
CA ASN A 185 1.23 11.25 16.44
C ASN A 185 2.45 10.85 15.63
N SER A 186 2.71 9.54 15.50
CA SER A 186 3.70 9.02 14.57
C SER A 186 3.33 7.64 14.03
N CYS A 187 3.76 7.38 12.81
CA CYS A 187 3.57 6.14 12.07
C CYS A 187 4.92 5.65 11.54
N SER A 188 5.16 4.35 11.59
CA SER A 188 6.32 3.69 10.99
C SER A 188 5.91 2.38 10.31
N VAL A 189 6.78 1.85 9.46
CA VAL A 189 6.56 0.58 8.75
C VAL A 189 7.86 -0.21 8.69
N ASN A 190 7.77 -1.52 8.88
CA ASN A 190 8.90 -2.43 8.79
C ASN A 190 8.50 -3.74 8.07
N PRO A 191 9.28 -4.23 7.08
CA PRO A 191 10.47 -3.59 6.47
C PRO A 191 10.12 -2.29 5.73
N SER A 192 11.13 -1.61 5.16
CA SER A 192 10.88 -0.42 4.34
C SER A 192 9.98 -0.76 3.15
N LEU A 193 8.99 0.08 2.87
CA LEU A 193 8.10 -0.09 1.72
C LEU A 193 8.88 -0.18 0.40
N PRO A 194 8.33 -0.84 -0.63
CA PRO A 194 8.93 -0.90 -1.95
C PRO A 194 9.26 0.50 -2.49
N SER A 195 10.32 0.60 -3.31
CA SER A 195 10.72 1.85 -3.97
C SER A 195 9.51 2.57 -4.60
N GLY A 196 9.38 3.87 -4.33
CA GLY A 196 8.29 4.69 -4.86
C GLY A 196 6.99 4.68 -4.04
N LEU A 197 6.87 3.80 -3.03
CA LEU A 197 5.82 3.87 -2.01
C LEU A 197 6.33 4.54 -0.73
N SER A 198 5.44 5.23 -0.03
CA SER A 198 5.76 5.94 1.22
C SER A 198 4.61 5.86 2.21
N LEU A 199 4.96 5.86 3.50
CA LEU A 199 4.01 5.97 4.61
C LEU A 199 4.02 7.42 5.11
N HIS A 200 2.85 8.04 5.17
CA HIS A 200 2.73 9.38 5.75
C HIS A 200 2.89 9.32 7.28
N PRO A 201 3.78 10.13 7.88
CA PRO A 201 4.24 9.93 9.26
C PRO A 201 3.19 10.20 10.34
N THR A 202 2.09 10.90 10.04
CA THR A 202 1.06 11.27 11.05
C THR A 202 -0.37 10.93 10.64
N THR A 203 -0.57 10.38 9.44
CA THR A 203 -1.88 9.89 8.99
C THR A 203 -1.86 8.41 8.71
N CYS A 204 -0.67 7.81 8.72
CA CYS A 204 -0.42 6.42 8.37
C CYS A 204 -0.95 6.06 6.96
N VAL A 205 -1.16 7.04 6.07
CA VAL A 205 -1.60 6.76 4.69
C VAL A 205 -0.42 6.21 3.90
N ILE A 206 -0.61 5.08 3.21
CA ILE A 206 0.37 4.56 2.25
C ILE A 206 0.00 5.05 0.86
N SER A 207 0.93 5.72 0.18
CA SER A 207 0.71 6.29 -1.15
C SER A 207 2.00 6.28 -1.97
N GLY A 208 1.87 6.45 -3.28
CA GLY A 208 3.01 6.56 -4.18
C GLY A 208 2.80 5.85 -5.51
N THR A 209 3.90 5.65 -6.23
CA THR A 209 3.96 4.93 -7.51
C THR A 209 5.14 3.98 -7.40
N PRO A 210 4.92 2.66 -7.27
CA PRO A 210 6.00 1.71 -7.11
C PRO A 210 6.86 1.67 -8.38
N THR A 211 8.19 1.68 -8.21
CA THR A 211 9.12 1.75 -9.35
C THR A 211 9.82 0.43 -9.66
N ASP A 212 9.68 -0.55 -8.77
CA ASP A 212 10.29 -1.87 -8.92
C ASP A 212 9.25 -2.94 -8.63
N SER A 213 9.21 -3.97 -9.49
CA SER A 213 8.44 -5.19 -9.20
C SER A 213 8.93 -5.92 -7.94
N GLN A 214 8.01 -6.61 -7.26
CA GLN A 214 8.30 -7.33 -6.03
C GLN A 214 7.33 -8.49 -5.82
N SER A 215 7.85 -9.64 -5.39
CA SER A 215 7.01 -10.72 -4.86
C SER A 215 6.24 -10.27 -3.61
N SER A 216 5.12 -10.95 -3.33
CA SER A 216 4.33 -10.66 -2.12
C SER A 216 5.20 -10.72 -0.88
N SER A 217 5.25 -9.61 -0.12
CA SER A 217 6.01 -9.49 1.12
C SER A 217 5.14 -8.84 2.20
N SER A 218 5.36 -9.21 3.46
CA SER A 218 4.62 -8.69 4.61
C SER A 218 5.29 -7.44 5.20
N TYR A 219 4.45 -6.47 5.58
CA TYR A 219 4.84 -5.21 6.20
C TYR A 219 4.01 -4.99 7.45
N THR A 220 4.67 -4.66 8.55
CA THR A 220 4.01 -4.26 9.79
C THR A 220 4.04 -2.74 9.90
N VAL A 221 2.87 -2.12 9.81
CA VAL A 221 2.67 -0.70 10.06
C VAL A 221 2.41 -0.53 11.55
N THR A 222 3.09 0.43 12.17
CA THR A 222 2.96 0.77 13.58
C THR A 222 2.49 2.21 13.71
N ALA A 223 1.43 2.45 14.47
CA ALA A 223 0.91 3.79 14.77
C ALA A 223 0.92 4.04 16.28
N THR A 224 1.30 5.24 16.70
CA THR A 224 1.28 5.64 18.12
C THR A 224 0.67 7.02 18.31
N ASP A 225 -0.02 7.22 19.43
CA ASP A 225 -0.46 8.53 19.92
C ASP A 225 0.55 9.14 20.92
N GLY A 226 1.77 8.60 20.98
CA GLY A 226 2.84 9.02 21.88
C GLY A 226 2.83 8.28 23.24
N THR A 227 1.70 7.72 23.66
CA THR A 227 1.61 6.93 24.90
C THR A 227 1.34 5.46 24.61
N ASN A 228 0.47 5.19 23.64
CA ASN A 228 0.03 3.86 23.26
C ASN A 228 0.35 3.60 21.79
N THR A 229 0.56 2.34 21.47
CA THR A 229 0.93 1.88 20.14
C THR A 229 -0.03 0.81 19.66
N ASP A 230 -0.28 0.78 18.35
CA ASP A 230 -1.04 -0.22 17.63
C ASP A 230 -0.31 -0.63 16.36
N THR A 231 -0.53 -1.86 15.91
CA THR A 231 0.15 -2.43 14.75
C THR A 231 -0.83 -3.13 13.84
N GLU A 232 -0.58 -3.03 12.53
CA GLU A 232 -1.32 -3.75 11.50
C GLU A 232 -0.34 -4.40 10.53
N THR A 233 -0.62 -5.64 10.13
CA THR A 233 0.19 -6.34 9.13
C THR A 233 -0.54 -6.44 7.80
N ILE A 234 0.10 -5.93 6.76
CA ILE A 234 -0.38 -6.00 5.37
C ILE A 234 0.62 -6.75 4.50
N SER A 235 0.16 -7.30 3.39
CA SER A 235 1.03 -7.87 2.35
C SER A 235 0.94 -7.05 1.06
N ILE A 236 2.07 -6.80 0.42
CA ILE A 236 2.15 -6.04 -0.83
C ILE A 236 2.90 -6.88 -1.87
N ARG A 237 2.27 -7.04 -3.05
CA ARG A 237 2.88 -7.57 -4.27
C ARG A 237 2.85 -6.48 -5.34
N ILE A 238 3.94 -6.33 -6.09
CA ILE A 238 4.02 -5.40 -7.22
C ILE A 238 4.32 -6.21 -8.47
N ASP A 239 3.39 -6.21 -9.41
CA ASP A 239 3.58 -6.82 -10.71
C ASP A 239 4.28 -5.87 -11.67
N THR A 240 5.22 -6.42 -12.43
CA THR A 240 5.96 -5.71 -13.47
C THR A 240 5.02 -5.14 -14.52
N THR A 241 5.28 -3.90 -14.95
CA THR A 241 4.55 -3.32 -16.09
C THR A 241 5.13 -3.85 -17.39
N VAL A 242 4.23 -4.29 -18.27
CA VAL A 242 4.56 -4.91 -19.55
C VAL A 242 3.81 -4.20 -20.67
N TYR A 243 4.48 -4.09 -21.81
CA TYR A 243 4.01 -3.41 -23.00
C TYR A 243 3.84 -4.40 -24.13
N LYS A 244 2.69 -4.36 -24.79
CA LYS A 244 2.34 -5.35 -25.80
C LYS A 244 2.95 -5.00 -27.15
N VAL A 245 3.39 -6.03 -27.85
CA VAL A 245 3.78 -5.97 -29.25
C VAL A 245 2.99 -7.00 -30.04
N PHE A 246 2.48 -6.62 -31.20
CA PHE A 246 1.82 -7.54 -32.11
C PHE A 246 2.21 -7.27 -33.57
N VAL A 247 2.03 -8.29 -34.42
CA VAL A 247 2.16 -8.17 -35.87
C VAL A 247 0.76 -8.04 -36.46
N THR A 248 0.55 -7.07 -37.35
CA THR A 248 -0.77 -6.83 -37.97
C THR A 248 -1.31 -8.08 -38.66
N ALA A 249 -2.63 -8.29 -38.60
CA ALA A 249 -3.30 -9.31 -39.40
C ALA A 249 -3.23 -8.97 -40.89
N SER A 250 -3.42 -7.68 -41.21
CA SER A 250 -3.38 -7.17 -42.58
C SER A 250 -1.95 -6.93 -43.06
N THR A 251 -1.78 -6.95 -44.38
CA THR A 251 -0.54 -6.55 -45.06
C THR A 251 -0.75 -5.26 -45.85
N TYR A 252 0.33 -4.50 -46.04
CA TYR A 252 0.31 -3.18 -46.63
C TYR A 252 1.48 -3.00 -47.59
N ASN A 253 1.24 -2.24 -48.66
CA ASN A 253 2.33 -1.74 -49.51
C ASN A 253 3.09 -0.60 -48.80
N GLY A 254 4.10 -0.04 -49.48
CA GLY A 254 4.95 1.02 -48.94
C GLY A 254 4.26 2.36 -48.70
N ASN A 255 3.04 2.59 -49.21
CA ASN A 255 2.27 3.81 -48.93
C ASN A 255 1.41 3.60 -47.66
N LEU A 256 1.96 3.97 -46.52
CA LEU A 256 1.31 3.79 -45.22
C LEU A 256 0.54 5.03 -44.76
N GLN A 257 0.81 6.21 -45.33
CA GLN A 257 0.26 7.49 -44.88
C GLN A 257 -1.27 7.56 -44.89
N GLY A 258 -1.90 7.17 -46.00
CA GLY A 258 -3.34 7.39 -46.19
C GLY A 258 -3.72 8.88 -46.02
N ALA A 259 -4.73 9.17 -45.19
CA ALA A 259 -5.15 10.54 -44.88
C ALA A 259 -4.37 11.19 -43.72
N ALA A 260 -3.37 10.51 -43.15
CA ALA A 260 -2.61 11.03 -42.01
C ALA A 260 -1.56 12.07 -42.43
N ALA A 261 -1.00 12.78 -41.45
CA ALA A 261 -0.03 13.85 -41.68
C ALA A 261 1.28 13.37 -42.32
N ASN A 262 1.69 12.14 -42.07
CA ASN A 262 2.89 11.52 -42.63
C ASN A 262 2.79 9.99 -42.60
N GLY A 263 3.77 9.32 -43.22
CA GLY A 263 3.87 7.86 -43.27
C GLY A 263 3.75 7.17 -41.90
N PRO A 264 4.59 7.52 -40.89
CA PRO A 264 4.48 6.97 -39.54
C PRO A 264 3.10 7.13 -38.89
N ALA A 265 2.49 8.32 -38.96
CA ALA A 265 1.16 8.55 -38.39
C ALA A 265 0.08 7.69 -39.07
N GLY A 266 0.18 7.47 -40.39
CA GLY A 266 -0.70 6.56 -41.11
C GLY A 266 -0.49 5.09 -40.74
N ALA A 267 0.78 4.69 -40.54
CA ALA A 267 1.12 3.36 -40.05
C ALA A 267 0.61 3.10 -38.63
N ASP A 268 0.66 4.11 -37.75
CA ASP A 268 0.09 4.04 -36.40
C ASP A 268 -1.43 3.89 -36.45
N ALA A 269 -2.11 4.64 -37.32
CA ALA A 269 -3.55 4.50 -37.51
C ALA A 269 -3.92 3.08 -37.97
N LYS A 270 -3.11 2.47 -38.85
CA LYS A 270 -3.27 1.07 -39.27
C LYS A 270 -3.07 0.10 -38.10
N CYS A 271 -2.05 0.30 -37.26
CA CYS A 271 -1.87 -0.48 -36.04
C CYS A 271 -3.09 -0.38 -35.12
N ASN A 272 -3.61 0.83 -34.91
CA ASN A 272 -4.74 1.04 -33.99
C ASN A 272 -6.11 0.61 -34.56
N ALA A 273 -6.19 0.27 -35.84
CA ALA A 273 -7.39 -0.26 -36.50
C ALA A 273 -7.29 -1.76 -36.84
N ASP A 274 -6.14 -2.40 -36.60
CA ASP A 274 -5.90 -3.78 -37.03
C ASP A 274 -6.63 -4.79 -36.13
N ALA A 275 -7.06 -5.90 -36.74
CA ALA A 275 -7.82 -6.96 -36.04
C ALA A 275 -7.00 -7.66 -34.93
N ASN A 276 -5.67 -7.67 -35.01
CA ASN A 276 -4.81 -8.24 -33.97
C ASN A 276 -4.53 -7.27 -32.81
N LYS A 277 -5.04 -6.03 -32.86
CA LYS A 277 -4.82 -5.04 -31.80
C LYS A 277 -5.46 -5.50 -30.48
N PRO A 278 -4.74 -5.42 -29.35
CA PRO A 278 -5.32 -5.63 -28.03
C PRO A 278 -6.46 -4.66 -27.71
N SER A 279 -7.37 -5.11 -26.85
CA SER A 279 -8.54 -4.33 -26.41
C SER A 279 -8.18 -3.00 -25.73
N THR A 280 -7.01 -2.93 -25.11
CA THR A 280 -6.46 -1.73 -24.46
C THR A 280 -5.15 -1.30 -25.13
N GLY A 281 -4.70 -0.09 -24.82
CA GLY A 281 -3.42 0.44 -25.28
C GLY A 281 -3.50 1.17 -26.63
N ASN A 282 -2.54 2.07 -26.83
CA ASN A 282 -2.30 2.76 -28.09
C ASN A 282 -0.99 2.24 -28.68
N PHE A 283 -0.94 2.09 -30.00
CA PHE A 283 0.18 1.42 -30.66
C PHE A 283 0.83 2.29 -31.73
N LYS A 284 2.16 2.19 -31.84
CA LYS A 284 2.95 2.78 -32.93
C LYS A 284 3.57 1.70 -33.80
N ALA A 285 3.65 1.93 -35.10
CA ALA A 285 4.35 1.05 -36.03
C ALA A 285 5.87 1.19 -35.89
N MET A 286 6.58 0.07 -35.73
CA MET A 286 8.03 -0.01 -35.66
C MET A 286 8.65 0.15 -37.04
N LEU A 287 8.87 1.41 -37.43
CA LEU A 287 9.51 1.78 -38.68
C LEU A 287 10.27 3.10 -38.54
N THR A 288 11.14 3.38 -39.49
CA THR A 288 11.94 4.62 -39.51
C THR A 288 11.77 5.39 -40.81
N THR A 289 12.11 6.68 -40.79
CA THR A 289 11.98 7.62 -41.91
C THR A 289 13.25 8.43 -42.07
N SER A 290 13.64 8.73 -43.30
CA SER A 290 14.78 9.61 -43.60
C SER A 290 14.42 11.08 -43.44
N GLY A 291 13.13 11.43 -43.52
CA GLY A 291 12.61 12.77 -43.25
C GLY A 291 12.51 13.15 -41.76
N GLY A 292 12.97 12.28 -40.85
CA GLY A 292 13.07 12.57 -39.42
C GLY A 292 11.79 12.46 -38.60
N ALA A 293 10.65 12.11 -39.21
CA ALA A 293 9.37 11.95 -38.51
C ALA A 293 9.38 10.83 -37.46
N ARG A 294 10.12 9.75 -37.74
CA ARG A 294 10.39 8.66 -36.79
C ARG A 294 11.78 8.06 -37.04
N ARG A 295 12.57 7.88 -36.00
CA ARG A 295 13.95 7.38 -36.06
C ARG A 295 14.37 6.76 -34.72
N ALA A 296 15.04 5.60 -34.77
CA ALA A 296 15.72 5.01 -33.62
C ALA A 296 17.07 5.71 -33.37
N CYS A 297 18.07 5.48 -34.22
CA CYS A 297 19.38 6.12 -34.09
C CYS A 297 19.68 7.14 -35.19
N ASP A 298 20.48 8.14 -34.85
CA ASP A 298 20.92 9.18 -35.77
C ASP A 298 22.26 8.86 -36.43
N GLY A 299 23.32 9.66 -36.21
CA GLY A 299 24.59 9.55 -36.92
C GLY A 299 25.41 8.31 -36.55
N THR A 300 25.14 7.70 -35.39
CA THR A 300 25.97 6.63 -34.80
C THR A 300 25.22 5.30 -34.79
N ALA A 301 25.91 4.20 -35.13
CA ALA A 301 25.35 2.86 -35.01
C ALA A 301 24.99 2.56 -33.54
N ASN A 302 23.87 1.87 -33.32
CA ASN A 302 23.35 1.51 -32.00
C ASN A 302 23.01 2.68 -31.06
N CYS A 303 23.07 3.93 -31.52
CA CYS A 303 22.91 5.13 -30.69
C CYS A 303 23.92 5.17 -29.52
N THR A 304 24.06 6.33 -28.92
CA THR A 304 24.78 6.55 -27.65
C THR A 304 23.81 6.78 -26.50
N ASN A 305 22.63 7.34 -26.78
CA ASN A 305 21.59 7.64 -25.78
C ASN A 305 20.22 7.89 -26.47
N ALA A 306 19.16 8.02 -25.67
CA ALA A 306 17.79 8.25 -26.16
C ALA A 306 17.57 9.61 -26.85
N ALA A 307 18.44 10.62 -26.67
CA ALA A 307 18.26 11.92 -27.32
C ALA A 307 18.45 11.85 -28.85
N GLU A 308 19.03 10.76 -29.36
CA GLU A 308 19.12 10.50 -30.80
C GLU A 308 17.80 10.02 -31.41
N ASN A 309 16.88 9.52 -30.59
CA ASN A 309 15.57 9.04 -31.01
C ASN A 309 14.67 10.21 -31.41
N ILE A 310 13.82 10.00 -32.41
CA ILE A 310 12.65 10.86 -32.67
C ILE A 310 11.45 9.95 -32.81
N ASP A 311 10.45 10.14 -31.95
CA ASP A 311 9.19 9.39 -31.96
C ASP A 311 9.37 7.86 -32.05
N TRP A 312 10.45 7.36 -31.45
CA TRP A 312 10.80 5.95 -31.51
C TRP A 312 9.84 5.10 -30.67
N VAL A 313 9.64 3.85 -31.08
CA VAL A 313 8.55 3.02 -30.55
C VAL A 313 8.91 2.27 -29.27
N PHE A 314 10.18 1.92 -29.08
CA PHE A 314 10.63 1.22 -27.89
C PHE A 314 11.30 2.20 -26.93
N GLN A 315 10.89 2.16 -25.66
CA GLN A 315 11.41 3.03 -24.61
C GLN A 315 12.26 2.25 -23.61
N PHE A 316 13.22 2.94 -23.01
CA PHE A 316 14.11 2.39 -21.98
C PHE A 316 13.34 1.82 -20.78
N GLY A 317 13.85 0.72 -20.20
CA GLY A 317 13.34 0.14 -18.96
C GLY A 317 12.03 -0.64 -19.11
N ARG A 318 11.37 -0.56 -20.27
CA ARG A 318 10.09 -1.24 -20.51
C ARG A 318 10.26 -2.69 -20.93
N ASN A 319 9.42 -3.54 -20.36
CA ASN A 319 9.38 -4.96 -20.71
C ASN A 319 8.35 -5.20 -21.81
N TYR A 320 8.81 -5.58 -23.00
CA TYR A 320 7.92 -5.87 -24.12
C TYR A 320 7.57 -7.35 -24.16
N ILE A 321 6.27 -7.63 -24.31
CA ILE A 321 5.73 -8.97 -24.44
C ILE A 321 4.95 -9.11 -25.75
N ARG A 322 4.93 -10.32 -26.31
CA ARG A 322 4.10 -10.62 -27.46
C ARG A 322 2.63 -10.69 -27.03
N SER A 323 1.76 -9.99 -27.75
CA SER A 323 0.36 -9.89 -27.34
C SER A 323 -0.44 -11.18 -27.47
N SER A 324 -0.03 -12.11 -28.35
CA SER A 324 -0.80 -13.33 -28.61
C SER A 324 -0.74 -14.34 -27.47
N ASP A 325 0.37 -14.38 -26.74
CA ASP A 325 0.65 -15.41 -25.73
C ASP A 325 1.45 -14.92 -24.51
N SER A 326 1.69 -13.60 -24.41
CA SER A 326 2.46 -12.97 -23.33
C SER A 326 3.92 -13.42 -23.23
N ALA A 327 4.49 -14.01 -24.30
CA ALA A 327 5.90 -14.36 -24.32
C ALA A 327 6.78 -13.11 -24.19
N PHE A 328 7.73 -13.11 -23.25
CA PHE A 328 8.68 -12.02 -23.07
C PHE A 328 9.58 -11.87 -24.30
N LEU A 329 9.59 -10.69 -24.90
CA LEU A 329 10.39 -10.39 -26.07
C LEU A 329 11.77 -9.88 -25.63
N PHE A 330 11.82 -8.71 -25.01
CA PHE A 330 13.05 -8.05 -24.56
C PHE A 330 12.78 -6.80 -23.71
N THR A 331 13.85 -6.31 -23.08
CA THR A 331 13.94 -4.99 -22.44
C THR A 331 14.98 -4.16 -23.21
N PRO A 332 14.62 -3.00 -23.80
CA PRO A 332 15.59 -2.16 -24.52
C PRO A 332 16.61 -1.49 -23.58
N ASN A 333 17.75 -1.10 -24.14
CA ASN A 333 18.73 -0.28 -23.44
C ASN A 333 18.25 1.17 -23.24
N SER A 334 19.11 2.01 -22.66
CA SER A 334 18.84 3.43 -22.41
C SER A 334 18.55 4.27 -23.66
N ALA A 335 18.80 3.75 -24.86
CA ALA A 335 18.48 4.38 -26.14
C ALA A 335 17.25 3.76 -26.83
N GLY A 336 16.50 2.88 -26.15
CA GLY A 336 15.31 2.25 -26.71
C GLY A 336 15.61 1.20 -27.78
N ILE A 337 16.81 0.61 -27.80
CA ILE A 337 17.21 -0.38 -28.81
C ILE A 337 17.91 -1.60 -28.18
N LEU A 338 18.14 -2.66 -28.97
CA LEU A 338 18.99 -3.80 -28.59
C LEU A 338 20.33 -3.71 -29.34
N PRO A 339 21.46 -3.40 -28.69
CA PRO A 339 22.74 -3.24 -29.37
C PRO A 339 23.12 -4.46 -30.20
N ALA A 340 23.44 -4.23 -31.47
CA ALA A 340 23.71 -5.27 -32.44
C ALA A 340 25.09 -5.09 -33.10
N SER A 341 25.61 -6.18 -33.68
CA SER A 341 26.75 -6.21 -34.60
C SER A 341 26.48 -7.26 -35.68
N GLY A 342 26.45 -6.84 -36.95
CA GLY A 342 25.98 -7.68 -38.05
C GLY A 342 24.53 -8.14 -37.86
N THR A 343 24.31 -9.45 -37.71
CA THR A 343 22.99 -10.05 -37.49
C THR A 343 22.69 -10.35 -36.02
N GLU A 344 23.64 -10.16 -35.11
CA GLU A 344 23.53 -10.61 -33.72
C GLU A 344 23.39 -9.45 -32.74
N PHE A 345 22.69 -9.71 -31.63
CA PHE A 345 22.74 -8.83 -30.46
C PHE A 345 24.01 -9.14 -29.67
N THR A 346 24.73 -8.10 -29.24
CA THR A 346 26.12 -8.26 -28.74
C THR A 346 26.34 -7.81 -27.32
N THR A 347 25.34 -7.22 -26.67
CA THR A 347 25.49 -6.64 -25.34
C THR A 347 24.49 -7.25 -24.38
N SER A 348 24.97 -8.04 -23.41
CA SER A 348 24.15 -8.50 -22.28
C SER A 348 23.76 -7.32 -21.39
N PRO A 349 22.53 -7.26 -20.82
CA PRO A 349 21.44 -8.24 -20.92
C PRO A 349 20.51 -8.04 -22.14
N TYR A 350 20.83 -7.12 -23.06
CA TYR A 350 19.98 -6.69 -24.17
C TYR A 350 19.93 -7.71 -25.31
N THR A 351 19.14 -8.76 -25.12
CA THR A 351 18.87 -9.82 -26.10
C THR A 351 17.37 -9.96 -26.36
N MET A 352 17.00 -10.69 -27.42
CA MET A 352 15.61 -11.00 -27.74
C MET A 352 15.33 -12.46 -27.41
N SER A 353 14.55 -12.69 -26.35
CA SER A 353 14.24 -14.04 -25.86
C SER A 353 13.25 -14.78 -26.75
N HIS A 354 12.28 -14.05 -27.33
CA HIS A 354 11.29 -14.61 -28.24
C HIS A 354 11.10 -13.71 -29.45
N ALA A 355 10.70 -14.31 -30.58
CA ALA A 355 10.42 -13.60 -31.81
C ALA A 355 9.05 -12.89 -31.77
N PHE A 356 8.87 -11.85 -32.59
CA PHE A 356 7.60 -11.11 -32.64
C PHE A 356 6.40 -11.97 -33.07
N ASP A 357 6.63 -13.08 -33.79
CA ASP A 357 5.62 -14.09 -34.13
C ASP A 357 6.31 -15.46 -34.31
N SER A 358 5.84 -16.51 -33.63
CA SER A 358 6.43 -17.86 -33.70
C SER A 358 5.75 -18.77 -34.74
N GLY A 359 4.82 -18.25 -35.53
CA GLY A 359 4.18 -18.97 -36.62
C GLY A 359 5.02 -18.99 -37.90
N THR A 360 4.34 -19.11 -39.04
CA THR A 360 4.98 -19.00 -40.36
C THR A 360 5.65 -17.65 -40.53
N LEU A 361 6.80 -17.63 -41.23
CA LEU A 361 7.55 -16.41 -41.50
C LEU A 361 6.66 -15.32 -42.12
N LYS A 362 6.54 -14.21 -41.40
CA LYS A 362 5.97 -12.94 -41.88
C LYS A 362 7.09 -11.92 -42.01
N THR A 363 7.01 -11.07 -43.04
CA THR A 363 7.87 -9.90 -43.20
C THR A 363 7.10 -8.62 -42.88
N TYR A 364 7.78 -7.63 -42.32
CA TYR A 364 7.19 -6.33 -41.98
C TYR A 364 8.12 -5.18 -42.28
N TRP A 365 7.54 -4.02 -42.58
CA TRP A 365 8.27 -2.79 -42.89
C TRP A 365 9.02 -2.25 -41.67
N THR A 366 10.31 -1.90 -41.83
CA THR A 366 11.13 -1.30 -40.77
C THR A 366 11.98 -0.10 -41.23
N ALA A 367 12.52 -0.15 -42.47
CA ALA A 367 13.53 0.78 -42.99
C ALA A 367 14.86 0.86 -42.19
N LEU A 368 15.11 -0.09 -41.29
CA LEU A 368 16.36 -0.14 -40.53
C LEU A 368 17.52 -0.62 -41.41
N SER A 369 18.74 -0.18 -41.08
CA SER A 369 19.96 -0.60 -41.78
C SER A 369 20.52 -1.91 -41.21
N THR A 370 21.05 -2.76 -42.10
CA THR A 370 21.90 -3.93 -41.75
C THR A 370 23.40 -3.62 -41.79
N SER A 371 23.81 -2.42 -42.21
CA SER A 371 25.24 -2.08 -42.26
C SER A 371 25.81 -2.14 -40.84
N PRO A 372 26.93 -2.86 -40.60
CA PRO A 372 27.56 -2.92 -39.28
C PRO A 372 27.93 -1.54 -38.72
N THR A 373 28.17 -0.55 -39.59
CA THR A 373 28.46 0.83 -39.21
C THR A 373 27.21 1.72 -39.11
N ALA A 374 26.02 1.13 -39.28
CA ALA A 374 24.77 1.88 -39.22
C ALA A 374 23.57 1.14 -38.62
N GLN A 375 23.78 0.11 -37.80
CA GLN A 375 22.67 -0.58 -37.14
C GLN A 375 21.81 0.38 -36.32
N TRP A 376 20.50 0.11 -36.31
CA TRP A 376 19.45 0.97 -35.75
C TRP A 376 19.29 2.36 -36.39
N ARG A 377 20.08 2.69 -37.41
CA ARG A 377 19.86 3.90 -38.21
C ARG A 377 18.89 3.61 -39.33
N VAL A 378 18.26 4.67 -39.83
CA VAL A 378 17.58 4.62 -41.13
C VAL A 378 18.61 4.18 -42.17
N ALA A 379 18.24 3.27 -43.07
CA ALA A 379 19.11 2.89 -44.17
C ALA A 379 19.46 4.13 -45.03
N SER A 380 20.70 4.63 -44.93
CA SER A 380 21.19 5.78 -45.69
C SER A 380 21.85 5.34 -47.00
N ALA A 381 21.27 5.74 -48.14
CA ALA A 381 21.92 6.09 -49.42
C ALA A 381 20.95 6.13 -50.62
N ALA A 382 19.69 5.72 -50.47
CA ALA A 382 18.67 5.83 -51.54
C ALA A 382 17.35 6.37 -50.97
N ALA A 383 16.63 7.18 -51.76
CA ALA A 383 15.39 7.89 -51.37
C ALA A 383 14.19 6.96 -51.04
N THR A 384 14.40 5.65 -51.13
CA THR A 384 13.39 4.63 -51.39
C THR A 384 13.53 3.43 -50.44
N TYR A 385 14.55 3.41 -49.55
CA TYR A 385 14.70 2.37 -48.51
C TYR A 385 13.63 2.39 -47.40
N ASN A 386 12.77 3.40 -47.45
CA ASN A 386 11.57 3.55 -46.64
C ASN A 386 10.37 3.93 -47.51
N CYS A 387 10.39 3.61 -48.81
CA CYS A 387 9.30 3.89 -49.74
C CYS A 387 8.88 5.38 -49.74
N SER A 388 9.88 6.26 -49.85
CA SER A 388 9.71 7.73 -49.80
C SER A 388 9.02 8.17 -48.51
N ASN A 389 9.59 7.82 -47.35
CA ASN A 389 9.01 8.04 -46.02
C ASN A 389 7.59 7.47 -45.87
N TRP A 390 7.38 6.30 -46.46
CA TRP A 390 6.15 5.51 -46.44
C TRP A 390 4.95 6.19 -47.12
N THR A 391 5.22 6.88 -48.22
CA THR A 391 4.21 7.59 -49.03
C THR A 391 4.08 7.02 -50.44
N SER A 392 4.95 6.09 -50.83
CA SER A 392 4.98 5.51 -52.17
C SER A 392 4.67 4.02 -52.17
N SER A 393 3.78 3.61 -53.07
CA SER A 393 3.51 2.22 -53.41
C SER A 393 4.09 1.83 -54.78
N ALA A 394 5.02 2.62 -55.31
CA ALA A 394 5.59 2.39 -56.63
C ALA A 394 6.34 1.05 -56.69
N ALA A 395 6.30 0.39 -57.85
CA ALA A 395 7.16 -0.76 -58.07
C ALA A 395 8.62 -0.28 -58.16
N THR A 396 9.45 -0.71 -57.23
CA THR A 396 10.86 -0.30 -57.14
C THR A 396 11.78 -1.51 -57.21
N ALA A 397 13.01 -1.30 -57.70
CA ALA A 397 14.01 -2.36 -57.74
C ALA A 397 14.42 -2.75 -56.30
N PRO A 398 14.28 -4.03 -55.88
CA PRO A 398 14.55 -4.45 -54.51
C PRO A 398 15.97 -4.13 -54.00
N ALA A 399 16.98 -4.19 -54.88
CA ALA A 399 18.38 -4.01 -54.50
C ALA A 399 18.79 -2.54 -54.26
N SER A 400 18.23 -1.58 -55.00
CA SER A 400 18.61 -0.16 -54.93
C SER A 400 17.53 0.71 -54.29
N ASP A 401 16.26 0.34 -54.40
CA ASP A 401 15.13 1.24 -54.14
C ASP A 401 13.94 0.61 -53.39
N GLY A 402 14.14 -0.54 -52.76
CA GLY A 402 13.10 -1.23 -52.01
C GLY A 402 13.04 -0.83 -50.54
N GLY A 403 11.85 -0.79 -49.95
CA GLY A 403 11.70 -0.67 -48.49
C GLY A 403 12.41 -1.81 -47.75
N ARG A 404 12.96 -1.55 -46.56
CA ARG A 404 13.59 -2.61 -45.75
C ARG A 404 12.57 -3.31 -44.86
N VAL A 405 12.77 -4.61 -44.69
CA VAL A 405 11.89 -5.48 -43.88
C VAL A 405 12.67 -6.29 -42.85
N GLY A 406 11.95 -6.69 -41.80
CA GLY A 406 12.36 -7.64 -40.77
C GLY A 406 11.63 -8.97 -40.87
N ASN A 407 12.12 -10.00 -40.15
CA ASN A 407 11.53 -11.33 -40.09
C ASN A 407 10.80 -11.58 -38.75
N SER A 408 9.60 -12.16 -38.79
CA SER A 408 8.79 -12.33 -37.58
C SER A 408 9.24 -13.42 -36.64
N ASN A 409 9.90 -14.47 -37.17
CA ASN A 409 10.33 -15.65 -36.44
C ASN A 409 11.81 -15.61 -36.00
N ALA A 410 12.46 -14.45 -36.13
CA ALA A 410 13.85 -14.26 -35.75
C ALA A 410 13.97 -13.74 -34.30
N THR A 411 15.04 -14.16 -33.62
CA THR A 411 15.44 -13.71 -32.26
C THR A 411 16.78 -12.98 -32.26
N ASN A 412 17.29 -12.62 -33.43
CA ASN A 412 18.49 -11.81 -33.60
C ASN A 412 18.15 -10.53 -34.38
N TYR A 413 19.14 -9.74 -34.79
CA TYR A 413 18.91 -8.47 -35.49
C TYR A 413 18.17 -8.63 -36.83
N THR A 414 18.07 -9.86 -37.38
CA THR A 414 17.23 -10.12 -38.55
C THR A 414 15.74 -9.93 -38.31
N ALA A 415 15.30 -9.92 -37.04
CA ALA A 415 13.97 -9.47 -36.66
C ALA A 415 13.74 -8.01 -37.08
N PHE A 416 14.74 -7.15 -36.90
CA PHE A 416 14.63 -5.75 -37.31
C PHE A 416 15.01 -5.54 -38.77
N ARG A 417 15.92 -6.38 -39.29
CA ARG A 417 16.41 -6.27 -40.67
C ARG A 417 16.95 -7.59 -41.25
N ASN A 418 16.23 -8.21 -42.19
CA ASN A 418 16.50 -9.57 -42.67
C ASN A 418 17.50 -9.76 -43.84
N GLY A 419 18.27 -8.75 -44.27
CA GLY A 419 19.19 -8.93 -45.40
C GLY A 419 19.89 -7.65 -45.88
N ALA A 420 20.60 -7.73 -47.02
CA ALA A 420 21.28 -6.58 -47.63
C ALA A 420 20.40 -5.80 -48.62
N SER A 421 19.43 -6.45 -49.28
CA SER A 421 18.50 -5.85 -50.27
C SER A 421 17.13 -5.54 -49.67
N GLY A 422 16.47 -4.50 -50.15
CA GLY A 422 15.09 -4.17 -49.80
C GLY A 422 14.11 -5.02 -50.59
N VAL A 423 12.82 -4.69 -50.49
CA VAL A 423 11.74 -5.27 -51.30
C VAL A 423 10.95 -4.14 -51.97
N SER A 424 10.35 -4.41 -53.13
CA SER A 424 9.60 -3.40 -53.88
C SER A 424 8.55 -2.71 -53.00
N CYS A 425 8.39 -1.40 -53.14
CA CYS A 425 7.37 -0.65 -52.39
C CYS A 425 5.93 -1.03 -52.78
N ALA A 426 5.73 -1.74 -53.89
CA ALA A 426 4.45 -2.35 -54.23
C ALA A 426 4.16 -3.67 -53.47
N SER A 427 5.18 -4.30 -52.86
CA SER A 427 5.03 -5.56 -52.13
C SER A 427 4.23 -5.38 -50.85
N LEU A 428 3.42 -6.37 -50.50
CA LEU A 428 2.63 -6.38 -49.28
C LEU A 428 3.42 -6.98 -48.11
N ASN A 429 3.59 -6.22 -47.03
CA ASN A 429 4.24 -6.65 -45.80
C ASN A 429 3.41 -6.24 -44.58
N HIS A 430 3.61 -6.91 -43.45
CA HIS A 430 2.96 -6.57 -42.18
C HIS A 430 3.58 -5.32 -41.53
N LEU A 431 3.04 -4.91 -40.39
CA LEU A 431 3.65 -3.96 -39.46
C LEU A 431 3.84 -4.63 -38.10
N VAL A 432 4.93 -4.29 -37.40
CA VAL A 432 5.08 -4.55 -35.97
C VAL A 432 4.54 -3.34 -35.21
N CYS A 433 3.55 -3.56 -34.35
CA CYS A 433 2.84 -2.53 -33.61
C CYS A 433 3.20 -2.64 -32.13
N VAL A 434 3.68 -1.54 -31.55
CA VAL A 434 4.28 -1.49 -30.20
C VAL A 434 3.48 -0.54 -29.32
N GLU A 435 3.07 -1.01 -28.14
CA GLU A 435 2.39 -0.21 -27.13
C GLU A 435 3.34 0.85 -26.53
N TYR A 436 2.87 2.09 -26.33
CA TYR A 436 3.68 3.22 -25.88
C TYR A 436 3.03 4.05 -24.77
#